data_AF-A0A1B6CYQ4-F1
#
_entry.id   AF-A0A1B6CYQ4-F1
#
_cell.length_a   1.000
_cell.length_b   1.000
_cell.length_c   1.000
_cell.angle_alpha   90.00
_cell.angle_beta   90.00
_cell.angle_gamma   90.00
#
_symmetry.space_group_name_H-M   'P 1'
#
loop_
_entity.id
_entity.type
_entity.pdbx_description
1 polymer ?
#
loop_
_entity_poly.entity_id
_entity_poly.type
_entity_poly.pdbx_seq_one_letter_code
_entity_poly.pdbx_strand_id
1 'polypeptide(L)'
;IFWRLAFPHQELEMLSNKRCLKKILKMIKKLRDTQKWNFLSSYYIKTLFLWEVEEKRSSPEFWRQSEGFLFLYMLRKLRDCLQQKRIKFFWHKDCNLLETISDTKIDHGLRMLNKIIDAIVKDALTVESYLVSDKDKYVFVSNDSQEECNETSMQGGSTAESSFSNCVIT
;
A
#
# COMPACT_ATOMS: atom_id res chain seq x y z
N ILE A 1 -29.90 9.89 11.26
CA ILE A 1 -28.83 10.29 10.31
C ILE A 1 -27.51 10.11 11.04
N PHE A 2 -26.61 9.27 10.54
CA PHE A 2 -25.29 9.06 11.11
C PHE A 2 -24.24 9.64 10.16
N TRP A 3 -23.32 10.44 10.70
CA TRP A 3 -22.17 10.97 9.97
C TRP A 3 -21.01 9.99 10.09
N ARG A 4 -20.33 9.68 8.99
CA ARG A 4 -19.11 8.88 8.99
C ARG A 4 -17.89 9.80 9.02
N LEU A 5 -17.00 9.57 9.97
CA LEU A 5 -15.72 10.27 10.06
C LEU A 5 -14.84 9.95 8.83
N ALA A 6 -14.32 10.98 8.17
CA ALA A 6 -13.45 10.84 7.01
C ALA A 6 -12.37 11.94 6.99
N PHE A 7 -11.13 11.55 6.74
CA PHE A 7 -9.97 12.46 6.72
C PHE A 7 -9.14 12.27 5.44
N PRO A 8 -9.72 12.51 4.26
CA PRO A 8 -9.07 12.17 2.99
C PRO A 8 -7.75 12.92 2.77
N HIS A 9 -7.63 14.15 3.29
CA HIS A 9 -6.43 14.97 3.17
C HIS A 9 -5.28 14.41 4.00
N GLN A 10 -5.52 14.13 5.29
CA GLN A 10 -4.54 13.53 6.20
C GLN A 10 -4.10 12.16 5.69
N GLU A 11 -5.04 11.33 5.24
CA GLU A 11 -4.70 10.02 4.66
C GLU A 11 -3.83 10.15 3.39
N LEU A 12 -4.03 11.20 2.60
CA LEU A 12 -3.21 11.46 1.40
C LEU A 12 -1.80 11.90 1.78
N GLU A 13 -1.68 12.75 2.79
CA GLU A 13 -0.42 13.23 3.34
C GLU A 13 0.38 12.10 3.98
N MET A 14 -0.27 11.20 4.73
CA MET A 14 0.40 10.02 5.29
C MET A 14 1.00 9.11 4.20
N LEU A 15 0.35 9.03 3.04
CA LEU A 15 0.83 8.28 1.88
C LEU A 15 1.75 9.10 0.96
N SER A 16 1.91 10.40 1.21
CA SER A 16 2.85 11.25 0.49
C SER A 16 4.29 10.99 0.95
N ASN A 17 5.25 11.46 0.17
CA ASN A 17 6.68 11.39 0.48
C ASN A 17 7.25 9.98 0.66
N LYS A 18 6.59 8.96 0.10
CA LYS A 18 7.02 7.56 0.10
C LYS A 18 7.11 7.07 -1.34
N ARG A 19 8.25 7.36 -1.96
CA ARG A 19 8.68 7.07 -3.34
C ARG A 19 7.68 6.22 -4.15
N CYS A 20 7.77 4.89 -4.03
CA CYS A 20 6.99 3.95 -4.85
C CYS A 20 5.63 3.59 -4.23
N LEU A 21 5.32 4.00 -2.99
CA LEU A 21 4.16 3.50 -2.26
C LEU A 21 2.82 3.77 -2.96
N LYS A 22 2.67 4.97 -3.53
CA LYS A 22 1.47 5.33 -4.31
C LYS A 22 1.32 4.47 -5.57
N LYS A 23 2.44 4.12 -6.21
CA LYS A 23 2.47 3.21 -7.37
C LYS A 23 2.03 1.81 -6.96
N ILE A 24 2.58 1.27 -5.87
CA ILE A 24 2.21 -0.04 -5.34
C ILE A 24 0.72 -0.09 -4.94
N LEU A 25 0.20 0.97 -4.30
CA LEU A 25 -1.22 1.09 -3.96
C LEU A 25 -2.11 1.04 -5.21
N LYS A 26 -1.72 1.74 -6.28
CA LYS A 26 -2.43 1.69 -7.56
C LYS A 26 -2.37 0.29 -8.17
N MET A 27 -1.22 -0.38 -8.16
CA MET A 27 -1.07 -1.74 -8.68
C MET A 27 -1.98 -2.75 -7.95
N ILE A 28 -2.05 -2.71 -6.62
CA ILE A 28 -2.91 -3.62 -5.85
C ILE A 28 -4.40 -3.33 -6.11
N LYS A 29 -4.79 -2.06 -6.25
CA LYS A 29 -6.16 -1.70 -6.65
C LYS A 29 -6.49 -2.21 -8.05
N LYS A 30 -5.57 -2.04 -9.00
CA LYS A 30 -5.72 -2.56 -10.37
C LYS A 30 -5.83 -4.09 -10.37
N LEU A 31 -5.00 -4.79 -9.60
CA LEU A 31 -5.11 -6.23 -9.44
C LEU A 31 -6.50 -6.64 -8.93
N ARG A 32 -7.01 -5.98 -7.89
CA ARG A 32 -8.37 -6.21 -7.38
C ARG A 32 -9.42 -6.04 -8.49
N ASP A 33 -9.31 -4.99 -9.29
CA ASP A 33 -10.27 -4.67 -10.35
C ASP A 33 -10.22 -5.72 -11.47
N THR A 34 -9.02 -6.10 -11.92
CA THR A 34 -8.80 -7.16 -12.93
C THR A 34 -9.32 -8.51 -12.44
N GLN A 35 -9.10 -8.84 -11.16
CA GLN A 35 -9.58 -10.09 -10.55
C GLN A 35 -11.04 -10.02 -10.08
N LYS A 36 -11.73 -8.89 -10.29
CA LYS A 36 -13.13 -8.65 -9.92
C LYS A 36 -13.44 -8.94 -8.45
N TRP A 37 -12.53 -8.57 -7.54
CA TRP A 37 -12.72 -8.73 -6.10
C TRP A 37 -13.63 -7.64 -5.52
N ASN A 38 -14.89 -7.63 -5.98
CA ASN A 38 -15.90 -6.62 -5.62
C ASN A 38 -16.24 -6.58 -4.12
N PHE A 39 -15.85 -7.60 -3.36
CA PHE A 39 -15.99 -7.61 -1.91
C PHE A 39 -15.00 -6.67 -1.20
N LEU A 40 -13.88 -6.33 -1.85
CA LEU A 40 -12.89 -5.40 -1.30
C LEU A 40 -13.09 -4.00 -1.84
N SER A 41 -13.53 -3.08 -0.99
CA SER A 41 -13.57 -1.65 -1.35
C SER A 41 -12.17 -1.09 -1.55
N SER A 42 -12.04 -0.06 -2.40
CA SER A 42 -10.78 0.67 -2.62
C SER A 42 -10.22 1.25 -1.32
N TYR A 43 -11.11 1.57 -0.39
CA TYR A 43 -10.76 2.10 0.92
C TYR A 43 -10.13 1.03 1.83
N TYR A 44 -10.45 -0.25 1.66
CA TYR A 44 -9.91 -1.32 2.51
C TYR A 44 -8.43 -1.54 2.19
N ILE A 45 -8.10 -1.53 0.89
CA ILE A 45 -6.72 -1.55 0.41
C ILE A 45 -5.99 -0.28 0.88
N LYS A 46 -6.61 0.91 0.78
CA LYS A 46 -5.99 2.15 1.30
C LYS A 46 -5.69 2.05 2.80
N THR A 47 -6.64 1.53 3.57
CA THR A 47 -6.51 1.37 5.03
C THR A 47 -5.36 0.43 5.40
N LEU A 48 -5.18 -0.66 4.67
CA LEU A 48 -4.03 -1.55 4.83
C LEU A 48 -2.70 -0.78 4.69
N PHE A 49 -2.57 0.06 3.66
CA PHE A 49 -1.37 0.86 3.43
C PHE A 49 -1.12 1.88 4.53
N LEU A 50 -2.17 2.52 5.06
CA LEU A 50 -2.05 3.48 6.15
C LEU A 50 -1.52 2.81 7.43
N TRP A 51 -2.00 1.60 7.75
CA TRP A 51 -1.49 0.84 8.89
C TRP A 51 -0.03 0.44 8.72
N GLU A 52 0.36 -0.03 7.54
CA GLU A 52 1.77 -0.39 7.28
C GLU A 52 2.69 0.83 7.35
N VAL A 53 2.22 2.00 6.90
CA VAL A 53 2.97 3.26 7.04
C VAL A 53 3.16 3.62 8.51
N GLU A 54 2.11 3.51 9.33
CA GLU A 54 2.20 3.79 10.76
C GLU A 54 3.12 2.78 11.48
N GLU A 55 3.01 1.50 11.16
CA GLU A 55 3.86 0.43 11.72
C GLU A 55 5.34 0.63 11.38
N LYS A 56 5.64 1.17 10.19
CA LYS A 56 7.01 1.44 9.70
C LYS A 56 7.46 2.87 9.91
N ARG A 57 6.77 3.64 10.76
CA ARG A 57 7.09 5.07 11.01
C ARG A 57 8.54 5.29 11.46
N SER A 58 9.09 4.38 12.26
CA SER A 58 10.47 4.44 12.74
C SER A 58 11.51 3.94 11.74
N SER A 59 11.11 3.50 10.54
CA SER A 59 12.00 2.90 9.54
C SER A 59 11.66 3.40 8.12
N PRO A 60 11.91 4.69 7.81
CA PRO A 60 11.56 5.27 6.52
C PRO A 60 12.25 4.58 5.34
N GLU A 61 13.47 4.06 5.57
CA GLU A 61 14.27 3.29 4.62
C GLU A 61 13.57 2.03 4.08
N PHE A 62 12.58 1.51 4.82
CA PHE A 62 11.77 0.39 4.36
C PHE A 62 11.04 0.70 3.05
N TRP A 63 10.61 1.96 2.85
CA TRP A 63 9.91 2.36 1.62
C TRP A 63 10.85 2.66 0.45
N ARG A 64 12.16 2.57 0.65
CA ARG A 64 13.19 2.68 -0.40
C ARG A 64 13.57 1.33 -1.02
N GLN A 65 13.00 0.23 -0.55
CA GLN A 65 13.17 -1.10 -1.14
C GLN A 65 12.63 -1.16 -2.57
N SER A 66 12.98 -2.22 -3.31
CA SER A 66 12.54 -2.39 -4.70
C SER A 66 11.02 -2.47 -4.82
N GLU A 67 10.49 -2.01 -5.95
CA GLU A 67 9.05 -2.01 -6.20
C GLU A 67 8.45 -3.41 -6.15
N GLY A 68 9.14 -4.41 -6.70
CA GLY A 68 8.72 -5.81 -6.66
C GLY A 68 8.66 -6.35 -5.24
N PHE A 69 9.65 -6.02 -4.39
CA PHE A 69 9.63 -6.39 -2.98
C PHE A 69 8.43 -5.76 -2.25
N LEU A 70 8.23 -4.45 -2.42
CA LEU A 70 7.11 -3.73 -1.78
C LEU A 70 5.75 -4.23 -2.27
N PHE A 71 5.61 -4.53 -3.56
CA PHE A 71 4.39 -5.11 -4.11
C PHE A 71 4.08 -6.46 -3.49
N LEU A 72 5.05 -7.37 -3.47
CA LEU A 72 4.87 -8.70 -2.89
C LEU A 72 4.62 -8.63 -1.38
N TYR A 73 5.32 -7.74 -0.68
CA TYR A 73 5.11 -7.48 0.75
C TYR A 73 3.67 -7.05 1.03
N MET A 74 3.16 -6.06 0.30
CA MET A 74 1.81 -5.56 0.50
C MET A 74 0.73 -6.58 0.09
N LEU A 75 0.98 -7.43 -0.91
CA LEU A 75 0.10 -8.56 -1.23
C LEU A 75 0.04 -9.59 -0.10
N ARG A 76 1.19 -9.91 0.50
CA ARG A 76 1.26 -10.81 1.67
C ARG A 76 0.52 -10.21 2.86
N LYS A 77 0.68 -8.91 3.13
CA LYS A 77 -0.09 -8.22 4.17
C LYS A 77 -1.60 -8.27 3.92
N LEU A 78 -2.03 -8.08 2.67
CA LEU A 78 -3.45 -8.24 2.32
C LEU A 78 -3.93 -9.68 2.57
N ARG A 79 -3.13 -10.68 2.20
CA ARG A 79 -3.44 -12.10 2.46
C ARG A 79 -3.58 -12.35 3.96
N ASP A 80 -2.64 -11.88 4.76
CA ASP A 80 -2.64 -12.10 6.21
C ASP A 80 -3.87 -11.45 6.86
N CYS A 81 -4.26 -10.24 6.42
CA CYS A 81 -5.51 -9.60 6.84
C CYS A 81 -6.76 -10.39 6.46
N LEU A 82 -6.81 -10.97 5.26
CA LEU A 82 -7.92 -11.82 4.83
C LEU A 82 -7.97 -13.13 5.62
N GLN A 83 -6.82 -13.75 5.93
CA GLN A 83 -6.74 -14.96 6.76
C GLN A 83 -7.23 -14.71 8.17
N GLN A 84 -6.87 -13.56 8.74
CA GLN A 84 -7.36 -13.10 10.04
C GLN A 84 -8.81 -12.59 9.99
N LYS A 85 -9.42 -12.52 8.80
CA LYS A 85 -10.73 -11.91 8.53
C LYS A 85 -10.85 -10.51 9.14
N ARG A 86 -9.76 -9.75 9.13
CA ARG A 86 -9.68 -8.47 9.82
C ARG A 86 -8.84 -7.43 9.09
N ILE A 87 -9.48 -6.29 8.80
CA ILE A 87 -8.81 -5.03 8.43
C ILE A 87 -9.38 -3.96 9.35
N LYS A 88 -8.58 -3.45 10.29
CA LYS A 88 -9.02 -2.38 11.20
C LYS A 88 -9.25 -1.10 10.43
N PHE A 89 -10.34 -0.38 10.69
CA PHE A 89 -10.51 0.98 10.21
C PHE A 89 -9.40 1.87 10.78
N PHE A 90 -8.77 2.69 9.94
CA PHE A 90 -7.57 3.43 10.32
C PHE A 90 -7.80 4.38 11.50
N TRP A 91 -8.92 5.11 11.48
CA TRP A 91 -9.28 6.10 12.50
C TRP A 91 -10.01 5.50 13.71
N HIS A 92 -10.44 4.24 13.65
CA HIS A 92 -11.10 3.54 14.76
C HIS A 92 -10.69 2.07 14.76
N LYS A 93 -9.69 1.74 15.58
CA LYS A 93 -9.00 0.43 15.59
C LYS A 93 -9.93 -0.75 15.89
N ASP A 94 -11.05 -0.49 16.56
CA ASP A 94 -12.02 -1.53 16.96
C ASP A 94 -13.03 -1.85 15.86
N CYS A 95 -13.14 -1.01 14.83
CA CYS A 95 -14.01 -1.29 13.69
C CYS A 95 -13.31 -2.21 12.69
N ASN A 96 -13.85 -3.40 12.44
CA ASN A 96 -13.36 -4.31 11.42
C ASN A 96 -14.08 -4.07 10.09
N LEU A 97 -13.35 -3.69 9.05
CA LEU A 97 -13.88 -3.46 7.71
C LEU A 97 -14.36 -4.74 7.02
N LEU A 98 -13.88 -5.92 7.43
CA LEU A 98 -14.27 -7.21 6.86
C LEU A 98 -15.45 -7.88 7.57
N GLU A 99 -15.98 -7.28 8.63
CA GLU A 99 -17.01 -7.88 9.51
C GLU A 99 -18.27 -8.32 8.77
N THR A 100 -18.71 -7.54 7.77
CA THR A 100 -19.94 -7.81 7.02
C THR A 100 -19.72 -8.67 5.77
N ILE A 101 -18.49 -9.11 5.50
CA ILE A 101 -18.17 -9.89 4.30
C ILE A 101 -18.34 -11.37 4.61
N SER A 102 -19.02 -12.08 3.71
CA SER A 102 -19.19 -13.53 3.85
C SER A 102 -17.85 -14.27 3.77
N ASP A 103 -17.70 -15.27 4.62
CA ASP A 103 -16.53 -16.17 4.64
C ASP A 103 -16.22 -16.77 3.28
N THR A 104 -17.26 -17.16 2.54
CA THR A 104 -17.13 -17.70 1.18
C THR A 104 -16.40 -16.77 0.22
N LYS A 105 -16.63 -15.46 0.31
CA LYS A 105 -15.97 -14.44 -0.52
C LYS A 105 -14.53 -14.25 -0.08
N ILE A 106 -14.28 -14.22 1.24
CA ILE A 106 -12.94 -14.11 1.81
C ILE A 106 -12.09 -15.32 1.38
N ASP A 107 -12.61 -16.54 1.55
CA ASP A 107 -11.90 -17.78 1.19
C ASP A 107 -11.60 -17.86 -0.31
N HIS A 108 -12.55 -17.44 -1.15
CA HIS A 108 -12.31 -17.34 -2.57
C HIS A 108 -11.19 -16.33 -2.88
N GLY A 109 -11.25 -15.14 -2.28
CA GLY A 109 -10.20 -14.12 -2.41
C GLY A 109 -8.83 -14.63 -1.96
N LEU A 110 -8.77 -15.35 -0.83
CA LEU A 110 -7.55 -15.96 -0.30
C LEU A 110 -6.94 -16.98 -1.26
N ARG A 111 -7.76 -17.90 -1.79
CA ARG A 111 -7.28 -18.90 -2.78
C ARG A 111 -6.70 -18.22 -4.01
N MET A 112 -7.36 -17.19 -4.52
CA MET A 112 -6.88 -16.44 -5.68
C MET A 112 -5.59 -15.67 -5.38
N LEU A 113 -5.54 -15.00 -4.22
CA LEU A 113 -4.37 -14.23 -3.80
C LEU A 113 -3.15 -15.13 -3.57
N ASN A 114 -3.33 -16.31 -2.98
CA ASN A 114 -2.25 -17.30 -2.83
C ASN A 114 -1.72 -17.75 -4.19
N LYS A 115 -2.60 -18.09 -5.15
CA LYS A 115 -2.17 -18.44 -6.51
C LYS A 115 -1.33 -17.33 -7.16
N ILE A 116 -1.75 -16.08 -7.01
CA ILE A 116 -1.02 -14.92 -7.56
C ILE A 116 0.34 -14.77 -6.88
N ILE A 117 0.39 -14.85 -5.55
CA ILE A 117 1.64 -14.76 -4.78
C ILE A 117 2.60 -15.88 -5.19
N ASP A 118 2.12 -17.12 -5.27
CA ASP A 118 2.94 -18.29 -5.65
C ASP A 118 3.47 -18.15 -7.08
N ALA A 119 2.65 -17.64 -8.01
CA ALA A 119 3.08 -17.35 -9.37
C ALA A 119 4.18 -16.28 -9.42
N ILE A 120 4.01 -15.17 -8.70
CA ILE A 120 5.00 -14.08 -8.64
C ILE A 120 6.32 -14.55 -8.01
N VAL A 121 6.25 -15.38 -6.97
CA VAL A 121 7.44 -15.94 -6.30
C VAL A 121 8.20 -16.89 -7.23
N LYS A 122 7.48 -17.68 -8.02
CA LYS A 122 8.09 -18.60 -9.00
C LYS A 122 8.70 -17.85 -10.19
N ASP A 123 8.00 -16.85 -10.70
CA ASP A 123 8.44 -16.02 -11.82
C ASP A 123 7.95 -14.58 -11.68
N ALA A 124 8.89 -13.66 -11.47
CA ALA A 124 8.61 -12.24 -11.28
C ALA A 124 7.98 -11.58 -12.52
N LEU A 125 8.15 -12.14 -13.72
CA LEU A 125 7.58 -11.59 -14.95
C LEU A 125 6.08 -11.84 -15.08
N THR A 126 5.51 -12.74 -14.28
CA THR A 126 4.07 -13.09 -14.37
C THR A 126 3.16 -11.96 -13.86
N VAL A 127 3.69 -10.96 -13.16
CA VAL A 127 2.92 -9.81 -12.62
C VAL A 127 2.11 -9.11 -13.72
N GLU A 128 2.67 -8.93 -14.91
CA GLU A 128 2.00 -8.23 -16.00
C GLU A 128 0.72 -8.94 -16.45
N SER A 129 0.75 -10.27 -16.55
CA SER A 129 -0.41 -11.08 -16.94
C SER A 129 -1.60 -10.95 -15.98
N TYR A 130 -1.35 -10.70 -14.69
CA TYR A 130 -2.39 -10.52 -13.68
C TYR A 130 -2.91 -9.09 -13.59
N LEU A 131 -2.11 -8.11 -14.02
CA LEU A 131 -2.46 -6.70 -13.99
C LEU A 131 -3.14 -6.24 -15.27
N VAL A 132 -2.85 -6.84 -16.43
CA VAL A 132 -3.44 -6.45 -17.72
C VAL A 132 -4.75 -7.21 -17.93
N SER A 133 -5.87 -6.50 -17.79
CA SER A 133 -7.13 -6.90 -18.42
C SER A 133 -7.15 -6.33 -19.86
N ASP A 134 -7.78 -7.05 -20.80
CA ASP A 134 -7.80 -6.78 -22.27
C ASP A 134 -8.16 -5.34 -22.71
N LYS A 135 -8.64 -4.49 -21.79
CA LYS A 135 -9.06 -3.10 -22.04
C LYS A 135 -8.01 -2.03 -21.69
N ASP A 136 -6.92 -2.38 -21.02
CA ASP A 136 -5.96 -1.41 -20.45
C ASP A 136 -4.59 -1.40 -21.14
N LYS A 137 -4.52 -1.65 -22.45
CA LYS A 137 -3.28 -1.51 -23.25
C LYS A 137 -2.73 -0.07 -23.31
N TYR A 138 -3.49 0.90 -22.82
CA TYR A 138 -3.09 2.30 -22.74
C TYR A 138 -2.93 2.70 -21.27
N VAL A 139 -1.91 3.51 -20.97
CA VAL A 139 -1.49 4.00 -19.64
C VAL A 139 -0.50 3.10 -18.89
N PHE A 140 0.57 2.71 -19.57
CA PHE A 140 1.94 2.78 -19.02
C PHE A 140 2.79 3.62 -19.97
N VAL A 141 2.39 4.86 -20.20
CA VAL A 141 3.30 5.85 -20.76
C VAL A 141 3.95 6.55 -19.57
N SER A 142 5.24 6.32 -19.45
CA SER A 142 6.16 7.13 -18.66
C SER A 142 5.91 8.59 -18.98
N ASN A 143 5.37 9.34 -18.02
CA ASN A 143 5.74 10.73 -17.92
C ASN A 143 6.93 10.75 -16.98
N ASP A 144 8.11 10.71 -17.61
CA ASP A 144 9.36 11.08 -16.99
C ASP A 144 9.19 12.43 -16.30
N SER A 145 9.39 12.42 -15.00
CA SER A 145 10.11 13.50 -14.34
C SER A 145 11.21 12.77 -13.59
N GLN A 146 12.40 12.82 -14.18
CA GLN A 146 13.60 12.27 -13.59
C GLN A 146 13.79 12.88 -12.20
N GLU A 147 13.64 12.04 -11.17
CA GLU A 147 14.51 12.13 -10.00
C GLU A 147 15.25 10.79 -9.94
N GLU A 148 16.35 10.77 -10.70
CA GLU A 148 17.37 9.73 -10.61
C GLU A 148 17.85 9.65 -9.17
N CYS A 149 17.72 8.46 -8.58
CA CYS A 149 18.45 8.13 -7.37
C CYS A 149 19.91 7.91 -7.74
N ASN A 150 20.66 9.01 -7.83
CA ASN A 150 22.11 8.91 -7.90
C ASN A 150 22.66 8.55 -6.53
N GLU A 151 23.36 7.42 -6.50
CA GLU A 151 24.28 7.04 -5.44
C GLU A 151 25.38 8.11 -5.35
N THR A 152 25.65 8.62 -4.15
CA THR A 152 26.96 9.15 -3.82
C THR A 152 27.31 8.72 -2.42
N SER A 153 28.29 7.82 -2.36
CA SER A 153 29.00 7.43 -1.16
C SER A 153 30.06 8.47 -0.80
N MET A 154 30.31 8.60 0.50
CA MET A 154 31.54 9.02 1.20
C MET A 154 31.74 10.50 1.63
N GLN A 155 31.65 10.64 2.98
CA GLN A 155 32.58 11.28 3.93
C GLN A 155 32.60 12.81 4.18
N GLY A 156 32.35 13.17 5.45
CA GLY A 156 33.19 14.07 6.24
C GLY A 156 32.53 15.35 6.82
N GLY A 157 32.57 15.52 8.15
CA GLY A 157 32.70 16.85 8.77
C GLY A 157 31.59 17.35 9.74
N SER A 158 31.77 17.05 11.02
CA SER A 158 31.60 17.88 12.26
C SER A 158 30.66 19.10 12.35
N THR A 159 29.91 19.12 13.48
CA THR A 159 29.49 20.24 14.37
C THR A 159 28.58 21.37 13.89
N ALA A 160 27.39 21.50 14.52
CA ALA A 160 27.07 22.60 15.46
C ALA A 160 25.60 22.50 15.97
N GLU A 161 25.42 22.90 17.21
CA GLU A 161 24.15 23.04 17.95
C GLU A 161 23.20 24.10 17.34
N SER A 162 21.88 23.93 17.52
CA SER A 162 21.08 24.89 18.29
C SER A 162 19.58 24.54 18.23
N SER A 163 19.00 24.56 19.42
CA SER A 163 17.58 24.46 19.73
C SER A 163 16.78 25.61 19.11
N PHE A 164 15.58 25.34 18.60
CA PHE A 164 14.47 26.30 18.71
C PHE A 164 13.15 25.60 19.03
N SER A 165 12.48 26.23 19.99
CA SER A 165 11.33 25.81 20.77
C SER A 165 9.97 25.92 20.06
N ASN A 166 9.04 25.13 20.58
CA ASN A 166 7.62 25.41 20.85
C ASN A 166 6.70 25.84 19.69
N CYS A 167 5.74 24.97 19.35
CA CYS A 167 4.47 25.36 18.74
C CYS A 167 3.33 25.03 19.72
N VAL A 168 2.71 26.07 20.26
CA VAL A 168 1.49 26.04 21.08
C VAL A 168 0.29 26.12 20.12
N ILE A 169 -0.65 25.20 20.25
CA ILE A 169 -1.94 25.22 19.54
C ILE A 169 -2.89 26.14 20.31
N THR A 170 -3.43 27.14 19.63
CA THR A 170 -4.61 27.92 20.06
C THR A 170 -5.86 27.25 19.51
#